data_AF-A0A929AAP5-F1
#
_entry.id   AF-A0A929AAP5-F1
#
_cell.length_a   1.000
_cell.length_b   1.000
_cell.length_c   1.000
_cell.angle_alpha   90.00
_cell.angle_beta   90.00
_cell.angle_gamma   90.00
#
_symmetry.space_group_name_H-M   'P 1'
#
loop_
_entity.id
_entity.type
_entity.pdbx_description
1 polymer ?
#
loop_
_entity_poly.entity_id
_entity_poly.type
_entity_poly.pdbx_seq_one_letter_code
_entity_poly.pdbx_strand_id
1 'polypeptide(L)'
;MLWIAFHGWGLIPANFDPGQSLPIHICDIMALLVPLAFIWRKRYLIALLYFWGIGFSLWGLLTPDLHVGLLSPLFWLFWLHHATIVGAAIYMLVVHQFRPTRRDYNLAVRAGLFYVACIFPINAAFGFNYGYLGSLDPGQPSLIGWLGPWPWRVGAMVALAWLEMTLLLMPWEWVRHKTEFP
;
A
#
# COMPACT_ATOMS: atom_id res chain seq x y z
N MET A 1 -9.66 10.10 10.58
CA MET A 1 -9.69 11.54 10.90
C MET A 1 -8.45 12.24 10.35
N LEU A 2 -7.24 11.78 10.66
CA LEU A 2 -5.98 12.33 10.13
C LEU A 2 -5.90 12.38 8.59
N TRP A 3 -6.24 11.27 7.94
CA TRP A 3 -6.25 11.14 6.49
C TRP A 3 -7.16 12.16 5.79
N ILE A 4 -8.39 12.35 6.32
CA ILE A 4 -9.38 13.28 5.77
C ILE A 4 -8.88 14.72 5.90
N ALA A 5 -8.28 15.07 7.03
CA ALA A 5 -7.73 16.41 7.25
C ALA A 5 -6.57 16.69 6.28
N PHE A 6 -5.66 15.73 6.12
CA PHE A 6 -4.50 15.88 5.22
C PHE A 6 -4.91 16.02 3.76
N HIS A 7 -5.75 15.11 3.24
CA HIS A 7 -6.22 15.18 1.85
C HIS A 7 -7.16 16.37 1.63
N GLY A 8 -8.00 16.69 2.62
CA GLY A 8 -8.84 17.88 2.58
C GLY A 8 -8.03 19.15 2.41
N TRP A 9 -6.90 19.28 3.13
CA TRP A 9 -5.98 20.41 3.01
C TRP A 9 -5.26 20.46 1.65
N GLY A 10 -4.85 19.30 1.11
CA GLY A 10 -4.22 19.19 -0.22
C GLY A 10 -5.17 19.46 -1.38
N LEU A 11 -6.48 19.24 -1.21
CA LEU A 11 -7.50 19.51 -2.23
C LEU A 11 -7.96 20.99 -2.28
N ILE A 12 -7.49 21.83 -1.35
CA ILE A 12 -7.78 23.28 -1.38
C ILE A 12 -7.00 23.90 -2.56
N PRO A 13 -7.60 24.81 -3.36
CA PRO A 13 -6.95 25.38 -4.54
C PRO A 13 -5.56 25.97 -4.31
N ALA A 14 -5.29 26.49 -3.10
CA ALA A 14 -4.01 27.07 -2.73
C ALA A 14 -2.86 26.03 -2.60
N ASN A 15 -3.19 24.76 -2.32
CA ASN A 15 -2.22 23.70 -2.07
C ASN A 15 -2.32 22.56 -3.10
N PHE A 16 -3.23 22.66 -4.06
CA PHE A 16 -3.54 21.57 -4.98
C PHE A 16 -2.41 21.36 -5.98
N ASP A 17 -1.81 20.19 -5.88
CA ASP A 17 -0.91 19.61 -6.87
C ASP A 17 -1.53 18.31 -7.40
N PRO A 18 -1.94 18.23 -8.67
CA PRO A 18 -2.57 17.03 -9.21
C PRO A 18 -1.65 15.79 -9.22
N GLY A 19 -0.33 15.96 -9.07
CA GLY A 19 0.63 14.87 -8.95
C GLY A 19 0.84 14.33 -7.53
N GLN A 20 0.31 15.03 -6.51
CA GLN A 20 0.52 14.68 -5.09
C GLN A 20 -0.76 14.69 -4.24
N SER A 21 -1.77 15.47 -4.64
CA SER A 21 -2.93 15.79 -3.80
C SER A 21 -4.10 14.82 -3.99
N LEU A 22 -4.08 14.00 -5.05
CA LEU A 22 -5.14 13.03 -5.26
C LEU A 22 -4.91 11.82 -4.35
N PRO A 23 -5.96 11.32 -3.65
CA PRO A 23 -5.89 10.19 -2.72
C PRO A 23 -5.74 8.83 -3.41
N ILE A 24 -4.88 8.73 -4.41
CA ILE A 24 -4.73 7.56 -5.28
C ILE A 24 -3.38 6.87 -5.13
N HIS A 25 -2.53 7.30 -4.18
CA HIS A 25 -1.46 6.42 -3.72
C HIS A 25 -2.05 5.19 -3.03
N ILE A 26 -1.36 4.06 -3.14
CA ILE A 26 -1.84 2.81 -2.58
C ILE A 26 -2.00 2.88 -1.05
N CYS A 27 -1.14 3.61 -0.36
CA CYS A 27 -1.24 3.84 1.08
C CYS A 27 -2.44 4.72 1.46
N ASP A 28 -2.86 5.66 0.60
CA ASP A 28 -4.07 6.45 0.83
C ASP A 28 -5.32 5.60 0.72
N ILE A 29 -5.36 4.73 -0.30
CA ILE A 29 -6.43 3.74 -0.44
C ILE A 29 -6.44 2.83 0.80
N MET A 30 -5.29 2.39 1.30
CA MET A 30 -5.24 1.57 2.52
C MET A 30 -5.72 2.31 3.77
N ALA A 31 -5.33 3.58 3.93
CA ALA A 31 -5.80 4.41 5.04
C ALA A 31 -7.32 4.61 5.00
N LEU A 32 -7.93 4.64 3.81
CA LEU A 32 -9.38 4.57 3.65
C LEU A 32 -9.94 3.20 4.01
N LEU A 33 -9.29 2.10 3.61
CA LEU A 33 -9.76 0.75 3.92
C LEU A 33 -9.73 0.42 5.42
N VAL A 34 -8.81 1.00 6.20
CA VAL A 34 -8.70 0.77 7.65
C VAL A 34 -10.05 0.98 8.37
N PRO A 35 -10.68 2.18 8.39
CA PRO A 35 -11.95 2.36 9.08
C PRO A 35 -13.06 1.49 8.49
N LEU A 36 -13.08 1.29 7.17
CA LEU A 36 -14.10 0.46 6.51
C LEU A 36 -14.00 -1.01 6.96
N ALA A 37 -12.78 -1.53 7.10
CA ALA A 37 -12.52 -2.87 7.62
C ALA A 37 -12.96 -3.01 9.09
N PHE A 38 -12.76 -1.97 9.93
CA PHE A 38 -13.19 -1.99 11.33
C PHE A 38 -14.71 -1.91 11.49
N ILE A 39 -15.37 -1.08 10.68
CA ILE A 39 -16.83 -0.84 10.74
C ILE A 39 -17.58 -2.03 10.14
N TRP A 40 -17.28 -2.41 8.89
CA TRP A 40 -18.08 -3.41 8.18
C TRP A 40 -17.54 -4.82 8.29
N ARG A 41 -16.26 -4.99 8.67
CA ARG A 41 -15.60 -6.28 8.87
C ARG A 41 -15.80 -7.25 7.70
N LYS A 42 -15.95 -6.70 6.49
CA LYS A 42 -16.09 -7.54 5.29
C LYS A 42 -14.76 -8.19 5.00
N ARG A 43 -14.80 -9.50 4.73
CA ARG A 43 -13.61 -10.31 4.50
C ARG A 43 -12.68 -9.73 3.43
N TYR A 44 -13.25 -9.21 2.34
CA TYR A 44 -12.46 -8.65 1.23
C TYR A 44 -11.69 -7.38 1.64
N LEU A 45 -12.25 -6.54 2.53
CA LEU A 45 -11.56 -5.35 3.05
C LEU A 45 -10.39 -5.75 3.93
N ILE A 46 -10.61 -6.73 4.81
CA ILE A 46 -9.58 -7.27 5.69
C ILE A 46 -8.48 -7.97 4.88
N ALA A 47 -8.85 -8.71 3.84
CA ALA A 47 -7.91 -9.35 2.93
C ALA A 47 -6.98 -8.33 2.25
N LEU A 48 -7.56 -7.27 1.67
CA LEU A 48 -6.78 -6.19 1.06
C LEU A 48 -5.88 -5.52 2.09
N LEU A 49 -6.42 -5.19 3.27
CA LEU A 49 -5.64 -4.57 4.35
C LEU A 49 -4.48 -5.47 4.81
N TYR A 50 -4.68 -6.78 4.91
CA TYR A 50 -3.62 -7.72 5.26
C TYR A 50 -2.52 -7.76 4.21
N PHE A 51 -2.86 -8.06 2.95
CA PHE A 51 -1.86 -8.26 1.90
C PHE A 51 -1.17 -6.97 1.49
N TRP A 52 -1.91 -5.86 1.38
CA TRP A 52 -1.34 -4.58 0.93
C TRP A 52 -0.84 -3.73 2.10
N GLY A 53 -1.48 -3.80 3.27
CA GLY A 53 -1.01 -3.08 4.45
C GLY A 53 0.33 -3.63 4.93
N ILE A 54 0.47 -4.95 5.06
CA ILE A 54 1.75 -5.56 5.44
C ILE A 54 2.71 -5.59 4.24
N GLY A 55 2.25 -5.94 3.04
CA GLY A 55 3.11 -6.02 1.86
C GLY A 55 3.68 -4.68 1.45
N PHE A 56 2.86 -3.63 1.34
CA PHE A 56 3.29 -2.34 0.77
C PHE A 56 3.56 -1.27 1.82
N SER A 57 2.66 -1.11 2.80
CA SER A 57 2.80 0.01 3.75
C SER A 57 3.94 -0.20 4.75
N LEU A 58 4.37 -1.44 4.95
CA LEU A 58 5.58 -1.73 5.73
C LEU A 58 6.84 -1.16 5.07
N TRP A 59 6.95 -1.18 3.74
CA TRP A 59 8.08 -0.55 3.04
C TRP A 59 8.15 0.96 3.27
N GLY A 60 7.00 1.64 3.41
CA GLY A 60 6.98 3.05 3.80
C GLY A 60 7.63 3.31 5.16
N LEU A 61 7.56 2.36 6.09
CA LEU A 61 8.23 2.45 7.40
C LEU A 61 9.71 2.09 7.34
N LEU A 62 10.08 1.10 6.52
CA LEU A 62 11.46 0.61 6.41
C LEU A 62 12.34 1.52 5.56
N THR A 63 11.80 2.05 4.47
CA THR A 63 12.48 2.91 3.51
C THR A 63 11.62 4.17 3.29
N PRO A 64 11.54 5.07 4.28
CA PRO A 64 10.67 6.23 4.21
C PRO A 64 11.12 7.20 3.11
N ASP A 65 10.19 7.58 2.25
CA ASP A 65 10.36 8.64 1.26
C ASP A 65 9.93 9.98 1.89
N LEU A 66 10.78 10.50 2.76
CA LEU A 66 10.49 11.67 3.59
C LEU A 66 11.68 12.62 3.61
N HIS A 67 11.49 13.85 3.12
CA HIS A 67 12.52 14.88 3.04
C HIS A 67 12.46 15.93 4.15
N VAL A 68 11.68 15.66 5.20
CA VAL A 68 11.49 16.56 6.35
C VAL A 68 11.96 15.91 7.66
N GLY A 69 12.46 16.73 8.58
CA GLY A 69 12.95 16.28 9.88
C GLY A 69 11.89 16.24 10.99
N LEU A 70 12.30 15.80 12.18
CA LEU A 70 11.46 15.60 13.38
C LEU A 70 10.61 16.79 13.82
N LEU A 71 11.05 18.02 13.49
CA LEU A 71 10.35 19.25 13.85
C LEU A 71 9.15 19.54 12.93
N SER A 72 9.06 18.88 11.78
CA SER A 72 7.94 19.04 10.86
C SER A 72 6.76 18.16 11.28
N PRO A 73 5.53 18.69 11.34
CA PRO A 73 4.33 17.87 11.53
C PRO A 73 4.19 16.77 10.47
N LEU A 74 4.63 17.04 9.23
CA LEU A 74 4.59 16.07 8.13
C LEU A 74 5.41 14.82 8.42
N PHE A 75 6.49 14.94 9.20
CA PHE A 75 7.25 13.78 9.66
C PHE A 75 6.35 12.84 10.45
N TRP A 76 5.70 13.35 11.50
CA TRP A 76 4.85 12.53 12.36
C TRP A 76 3.62 12.00 11.64
N LEU A 77 3.03 12.79 10.73
CA LEU A 77 1.90 12.37 9.92
C LEU A 77 2.26 11.17 9.03
N PHE A 78 3.43 11.20 8.38
CA PHE A 78 3.91 10.08 7.56
C PHE A 78 4.03 8.79 8.37
N TRP A 79 4.70 8.85 9.52
CA TRP A 79 4.92 7.68 10.38
C TRP A 79 3.62 7.14 10.95
N LEU A 80 2.75 8.00 11.49
CA LEU A 80 1.47 7.60 12.05
C LEU A 80 0.55 7.00 10.98
N HIS A 81 0.55 7.55 9.76
CA HIS A 81 -0.23 7.03 8.64
C HIS A 81 0.15 5.60 8.31
N HIS A 82 1.43 5.32 8.07
CA HIS A 82 1.90 3.98 7.73
C HIS A 82 1.80 3.00 8.91
N ALA A 83 2.15 3.43 10.12
CA ALA A 83 2.03 2.62 11.32
C ALA A 83 0.57 2.23 11.62
N THR A 84 -0.38 3.12 11.36
CA THR A 84 -1.81 2.82 11.51
C THR A 84 -2.26 1.74 10.54
N ILE A 85 -1.84 1.80 9.27
CA ILE A 85 -2.20 0.80 8.26
C ILE A 85 -1.64 -0.57 8.64
N VAL A 86 -0.33 -0.64 8.96
CA VAL A 86 0.34 -1.89 9.34
C VAL A 86 -0.25 -2.45 10.65
N GLY A 87 -0.43 -1.59 11.65
CA GLY A 87 -1.04 -1.96 12.93
C GLY A 87 -2.46 -2.46 12.79
N ALA A 88 -3.27 -1.84 11.92
CA ALA A 88 -4.63 -2.29 11.62
C ALA A 88 -4.65 -3.67 10.94
N ALA A 89 -3.73 -3.93 10.01
CA ALA A 89 -3.57 -5.24 9.39
C ALA A 89 -3.20 -6.33 10.40
N ILE A 90 -2.23 -6.04 11.27
CA ILE A 90 -1.81 -6.95 12.36
C ILE A 90 -2.96 -7.18 13.35
N TYR A 91 -3.70 -6.13 13.72
CA TYR A 91 -4.85 -6.24 14.61
C TYR A 91 -5.93 -7.15 14.01
N MET A 92 -6.23 -7.01 12.73
CA MET A 92 -7.20 -7.87 12.05
C MET A 92 -6.74 -9.34 12.03
N LEU A 93 -5.45 -9.58 11.82
CA LEU A 93 -4.85 -10.91 11.82
C LEU A 93 -4.88 -11.57 13.21
N VAL A 94 -4.42 -10.85 14.23
CA VAL A 94 -4.18 -11.38 15.57
C VAL A 94 -5.43 -11.32 16.43
N VAL A 95 -6.12 -10.18 16.51
CA VAL A 95 -7.25 -9.98 17.43
C VAL A 95 -8.55 -10.46 16.81
N HIS A 96 -8.83 -10.07 15.57
CA HIS A 96 -10.00 -10.55 14.83
C HIS A 96 -9.83 -11.96 14.27
N GLN A 97 -8.69 -12.60 14.53
CA GLN A 97 -8.40 -13.98 14.12
C GLN A 97 -8.60 -14.19 12.60
N PHE A 98 -8.32 -13.16 11.78
CA PHE A 98 -8.35 -13.32 10.34
C PHE A 98 -7.30 -14.36 9.91
N ARG A 99 -7.72 -15.28 9.04
CA ARG A 99 -6.86 -16.34 8.49
C ARG A 99 -6.89 -16.24 6.96
N PRO A 100 -5.82 -15.71 6.33
CA PRO A 100 -5.73 -15.54 4.89
C PRO A 100 -5.87 -16.88 4.14
N THR A 101 -6.62 -16.89 3.04
CA THR A 101 -6.82 -18.04 2.15
C THR A 101 -6.36 -17.73 0.74
N ARG A 102 -6.26 -18.76 -0.11
CA ARG A 102 -6.01 -18.59 -1.56
C ARG A 102 -7.01 -17.66 -2.23
N ARG A 103 -8.28 -17.65 -1.80
CA ARG A 103 -9.32 -16.75 -2.34
C ARG A 103 -9.02 -15.28 -2.03
N ASP A 104 -8.57 -15.00 -0.80
CA ASP A 104 -8.20 -13.65 -0.36
C ASP A 104 -6.94 -13.15 -1.08
N TYR A 105 -5.96 -14.03 -1.23
CA TYR A 105 -4.75 -13.76 -1.99
C TYR A 105 -5.06 -13.44 -3.46
N ASN A 106 -5.85 -14.28 -4.14
CA ASN A 106 -6.23 -14.05 -5.53
C ASN A 106 -7.05 -12.75 -5.70
N LEU A 107 -7.85 -12.38 -4.70
CA LEU A 107 -8.50 -11.08 -4.67
C LEU A 107 -7.46 -9.94 -4.59
N ALA A 108 -6.52 -10.01 -3.64
CA ALA A 108 -5.52 -8.97 -3.44
C ALA A 108 -4.58 -8.80 -4.64
N VAL A 109 -4.16 -9.89 -5.27
CA VAL A 109 -3.35 -9.88 -6.50
C VAL A 109 -4.12 -9.22 -7.64
N ARG A 110 -5.37 -9.65 -7.90
CA ARG A 110 -6.19 -9.06 -8.98
C ARG A 110 -6.49 -7.59 -8.75
N ALA A 111 -6.77 -7.19 -7.52
CA ALA A 111 -6.96 -5.80 -7.17
C ALA A 111 -5.67 -4.98 -7.40
N GLY A 112 -4.49 -5.57 -7.16
CA GLY A 112 -3.21 -4.90 -7.33
C GLY A 112 -2.87 -4.70 -8.80
N LEU A 113 -3.11 -5.74 -9.61
CA LEU A 113 -3.01 -5.65 -11.07
C LEU A 113 -4.00 -4.62 -11.64
N PHE A 114 -5.23 -4.57 -11.12
CA PHE A 114 -6.21 -3.56 -11.49
C PHE A 114 -5.74 -2.14 -11.12
N TYR A 115 -5.19 -1.96 -9.92
CA TYR A 115 -4.59 -0.68 -9.50
C TYR A 115 -3.49 -0.25 -10.48
N VAL A 116 -2.54 -1.14 -10.82
CA VAL A 116 -1.49 -0.84 -11.79
C VAL A 116 -2.08 -0.50 -13.16
N ALA A 117 -3.06 -1.26 -13.64
CA ALA A 117 -3.71 -1.02 -14.93
C ALA A 117 -4.42 0.33 -15.01
N CYS A 118 -4.93 0.85 -13.89
CA CYS A 118 -5.56 2.17 -13.82
C CYS A 118 -4.54 3.30 -13.65
N ILE A 119 -3.57 3.14 -12.75
CA ILE A 119 -2.68 4.22 -12.33
C ILE A 119 -1.49 4.39 -13.29
N PHE A 120 -0.96 3.30 -13.86
CA PHE A 120 0.15 3.40 -14.79
C PHE A 120 -0.15 4.29 -16.00
N PRO A 121 -1.31 4.16 -16.70
CA PRO A 121 -1.67 5.07 -17.78
C PRO A 121 -1.82 6.53 -17.33
N ILE A 122 -2.38 6.78 -16.14
CA ILE A 122 -2.51 8.14 -15.58
C ILE A 122 -1.13 8.75 -15.37
N ASN A 123 -0.23 8.03 -14.71
CA ASN A 123 1.14 8.49 -14.51
C ASN A 123 1.87 8.73 -15.83
N ALA A 124 1.73 7.82 -16.80
CA ALA A 124 2.36 7.96 -18.11
C ALA A 124 1.81 9.16 -18.91
N ALA A 125 0.51 9.45 -18.82
CA ALA A 125 -0.13 10.53 -19.55
C ALA A 125 0.17 11.92 -18.96
N PHE A 126 0.28 12.02 -17.64
CA PHE A 126 0.40 13.30 -16.93
C PHE A 126 1.77 13.56 -16.28
N GLY A 127 2.69 12.60 -16.37
CA GLY A 127 4.01 12.71 -15.73
C GLY A 127 3.96 12.59 -14.20
N PHE A 128 2.87 12.06 -13.64
CA PHE A 128 2.73 11.84 -12.19
C PHE A 128 3.45 10.58 -11.74
N ASN A 129 3.58 10.40 -10.42
CA ASN A 129 4.25 9.24 -9.84
C ASN A 129 3.43 8.58 -8.71
N TYR A 130 2.12 8.44 -8.91
CA TYR A 130 1.26 7.73 -7.96
C TYR A 130 1.65 6.26 -7.83
N GLY A 131 1.74 5.77 -6.59
CA GLY A 131 2.14 4.39 -6.30
C GLY A 131 3.56 4.02 -6.79
N TYR A 132 4.42 5.01 -7.06
CA TYR A 132 5.75 4.82 -7.64
C TYR A 132 5.76 4.18 -9.05
N LEU A 133 4.62 4.23 -9.75
CA LEU A 133 4.45 3.65 -11.09
C LEU A 133 4.79 4.62 -12.24
N GLY A 134 5.08 5.89 -11.93
CA GLY A 134 5.49 6.91 -12.88
C GLY A 134 7.00 7.01 -13.01
N SER A 135 7.52 7.96 -13.80
CA SER A 135 8.96 8.26 -13.85
C SER A 135 9.45 8.81 -12.50
N LEU A 136 10.70 8.52 -12.14
CA LEU A 136 11.31 9.04 -10.92
C LEU A 136 12.08 10.31 -11.29
N ASP A 137 12.10 11.28 -10.39
CA ASP A 137 12.90 12.49 -10.58
C ASP A 137 14.40 12.15 -10.57
N PRO A 138 15.18 12.69 -11.54
CA PRO A 138 16.62 12.53 -11.54
C PRO A 138 17.21 13.20 -10.29
N GLY A 139 17.72 12.41 -9.35
CA GLY A 139 18.39 12.91 -8.14
C GLY A 139 17.74 12.51 -6.81
N GLN A 140 16.61 11.80 -6.83
CA GLN A 140 16.03 11.20 -5.63
C GLN A 140 16.41 9.70 -5.57
N PRO A 141 17.47 9.31 -4.85
CA PRO A 141 17.82 7.90 -4.69
C PRO A 141 16.71 7.21 -3.89
N SER A 142 15.88 6.44 -4.59
CA SER A 142 14.93 5.53 -3.97
C SER A 142 15.39 4.09 -4.18
N LEU A 143 15.10 3.21 -3.22
CA LEU A 143 15.34 1.78 -3.36
C LEU A 143 14.68 1.22 -4.64
N ILE A 144 13.52 1.77 -4.99
CA ILE A 144 12.77 1.43 -6.21
C ILE A 144 13.55 1.82 -7.48
N GLY A 145 14.37 2.87 -7.43
CA GLY A 145 15.25 3.26 -8.54
C GLY A 145 16.29 2.19 -8.91
N TRP A 146 16.64 1.29 -7.97
CA TRP A 146 17.60 0.21 -8.22
C TRP A 146 17.00 -0.94 -9.03
N LEU A 147 15.67 -0.98 -9.17
CA LEU A 147 14.96 -1.98 -9.99
C LEU A 147 15.04 -1.69 -11.50
N GLY A 148 15.71 -0.61 -11.89
CA GLY A 148 15.97 -0.24 -13.28
C GLY A 148 15.15 0.96 -13.78
N PRO A 149 15.24 1.28 -15.08
CA PRO A 149 14.58 2.44 -15.65
C PRO A 149 13.07 2.25 -15.73
N TRP A 150 12.34 3.36 -15.65
CA TRP A 150 10.94 3.41 -16.06
C TRP A 150 10.85 3.22 -17.59
N PRO A 151 9.86 2.48 -18.13
CA PRO A 151 8.73 1.86 -17.44
C PRO A 151 9.00 0.44 -16.92
N TRP A 152 10.12 -0.19 -17.29
CA TRP A 152 10.37 -1.62 -17.05
C TRP A 152 10.43 -2.01 -15.57
N ARG A 153 10.88 -1.11 -14.68
CA ARG A 153 10.86 -1.35 -13.24
C ARG A 153 9.49 -1.67 -12.67
N VAL A 154 8.40 -1.23 -13.32
CA VAL A 154 7.03 -1.55 -12.87
C VAL A 154 6.79 -3.05 -12.89
N GLY A 155 7.35 -3.76 -13.87
CA GLY A 155 7.30 -5.23 -13.91
C GLY A 155 8.03 -5.87 -12.73
N ALA A 156 9.21 -5.35 -12.37
CA ALA A 156 9.95 -5.80 -11.19
C ALA A 156 9.19 -5.52 -9.89
N MET A 157 8.56 -4.35 -9.76
CA MET A 157 7.70 -4.01 -8.62
C MET A 157 6.50 -4.95 -8.51
N VAL A 158 5.82 -5.27 -9.61
CA VAL A 158 4.72 -6.24 -9.62
C VAL A 158 5.21 -7.63 -9.20
N ALA A 159 6.38 -8.06 -9.67
CA ALA A 159 6.95 -9.36 -9.29
C ALA A 159 7.31 -9.41 -7.79
N LEU A 160 7.89 -8.34 -7.24
CA LEU A 160 8.19 -8.24 -5.80
C LEU A 160 6.92 -8.23 -4.95
N ALA A 161 5.93 -7.42 -5.34
CA ALA A 161 4.62 -7.40 -4.69
C ALA A 161 3.96 -8.78 -4.67
N TRP A 162 4.03 -9.49 -5.80
CA TRP A 162 3.50 -10.85 -5.93
C TRP A 162 4.23 -11.85 -5.04
N LEU A 163 5.57 -11.78 -5.00
CA LEU A 163 6.42 -12.59 -4.12
C LEU A 163 6.07 -12.34 -2.64
N GLU A 164 5.99 -11.09 -2.21
CA GLU A 164 5.65 -10.70 -0.84
C GLU A 164 4.28 -11.24 -0.42
N MET A 165 3.25 -11.07 -1.26
CA MET A 165 1.92 -11.62 -0.96
C MET A 165 1.93 -13.15 -0.87
N THR A 166 2.75 -13.82 -1.70
CA THR A 166 2.93 -15.27 -1.65
C THR A 166 3.56 -15.68 -0.33
N LEU A 167 4.62 -14.98 0.10
CA LEU A 167 5.27 -15.20 1.39
C LEU A 167 4.31 -14.97 2.57
N LEU A 168 3.44 -13.96 2.49
CA LEU A 168 2.41 -13.70 3.50
C LEU A 168 1.32 -14.77 3.55
N LEU A 169 1.07 -15.50 2.45
CA LEU A 169 0.10 -16.59 2.39
C LEU A 169 0.71 -17.93 2.86
N MET A 170 2.00 -18.15 2.60
CA MET A 170 2.69 -19.44 2.78
C MET A 170 2.52 -20.07 4.17
N PRO A 171 2.70 -19.35 5.31
CA PRO A 171 2.51 -19.94 6.64
C PRO A 171 1.10 -20.51 6.86
N TRP A 172 0.09 -19.87 6.28
CA TRP A 172 -1.31 -20.28 6.43
C TRP A 172 -1.67 -21.51 5.60
N GLU A 173 -1.04 -21.66 4.44
CA GLU A 173 -1.18 -22.89 3.63
C GLU A 173 -0.51 -24.07 4.30
N TRP A 174 0.70 -23.85 4.83
CA TRP A 174 1.42 -24.87 5.57
C TRP A 174 0.62 -25.41 6.76
N VAL A 175 0.04 -24.52 7.57
CA VAL A 175 -0.77 -24.91 8.74
C VAL A 175 -2.02 -25.67 8.31
N ARG A 176 -2.72 -25.23 7.25
CA ARG A 176 -3.91 -25.93 6.73
C ARG A 176 -3.60 -27.35 6.24
N HIS A 177 -2.52 -27.52 5.50
CA HIS A 177 -2.12 -28.84 5.03
C HIS A 177 -1.84 -29.81 6.19
N LYS A 178 -1.28 -29.34 7.31
CA LYS A 178 -1.06 -30.18 8.50
C LYS A 178 -2.35 -30.56 9.24
N THR A 179 -3.41 -29.78 9.12
CA THR A 179 -4.70 -30.09 9.77
C THR A 179 -5.61 -30.98 8.93
N GLU A 180 -5.34 -31.12 7.63
CA GLU A 180 -6.13 -31.93 6.68
C GLU A 180 -5.64 -33.39 6.57
N PHE A 181 -4.46 -33.71 7.12
CA PHE A 181 -3.97 -35.08 7.27
C PHE A 181 -3.96 -35.48 8.75
N PRO A 182 -5.00 -36.17 9.26
CA PRO A 182 -4.99 -36.80 10.57
C PRO A 182 -4.06 -38.03 10.63
#